data_AF-A0A934FCR1-F1
#
_entry.id   AF-A0A934FCR1-F1
#
_cell.length_a   1.000
_cell.length_b   1.000
_cell.length_c   1.000
_cell.angle_alpha   90.00
_cell.angle_beta   90.00
_cell.angle_gamma   90.00
#
_symmetry.space_group_name_H-M   'P 1'
#
loop_
_entity.id
_entity.type
_entity.pdbx_description
1 polymer ?
#
loop_
_entity_poly.entity_id
_entity_poly.type
_entity_poly.pdbx_seq_one_letter_code
_entity_poly.pdbx_strand_id
1 'polypeptide(L)' 'MVIATAAELREAGEAALLSGVSVVDLTDVAEADSSAVAVLLAWTRIAGERGKPLAIVGVPQSVRSLASLYGVADLLPLA' A
#
# COMPACT_ATOMS: atom_id res chain seq x y z
N MET A 1 -18.38 11.47 -3.66
CA MET A 1 -17.12 10.73 -3.60
C MET A 1 -16.38 11.21 -2.37
N VAL A 2 -16.26 10.38 -1.34
CA VAL A 2 -15.42 10.71 -0.19
C VAL A 2 -13.98 10.59 -0.67
N ILE A 3 -13.22 11.68 -0.56
CA ILE A 3 -11.76 11.62 -0.69
C ILE A 3 -11.32 10.81 0.53
N ALA A 4 -11.16 9.50 0.37
CA ALA A 4 -10.63 8.66 1.45
C ALA A 4 -9.22 9.17 1.74
N THR A 5 -9.04 9.77 2.90
CA THR A 5 -7.74 10.29 3.31
C THR A 5 -6.78 9.10 3.51
N ALA A 6 -5.49 9.30 3.31
CA ALA A 6 -4.48 8.24 3.50
C ALA A 6 -4.59 7.57 4.89
N ALA A 7 -5.05 8.30 5.91
CA ALA A 7 -5.30 7.78 7.25
C ALA A 7 -6.48 6.78 7.31
N GLU A 8 -7.60 7.09 6.65
CA GLU A 8 -8.76 6.20 6.56
C GLU A 8 -8.42 4.94 5.76
N LEU A 9 -7.69 5.10 4.66
CA LEU A 9 -7.16 3.98 3.89
C LEU A 9 -6.31 3.11 4.80
N ARG A 10 -5.32 3.68 5.49
CA ARG A 10 -4.42 2.96 6.42
C ARG A 10 -5.18 2.10 7.41
N GLU A 11 -6.18 2.66 8.08
CA GLU A 11 -6.97 1.96 9.09
C GLU A 11 -7.79 0.81 8.47
N ALA A 12 -8.42 1.05 7.32
CA ALA A 12 -9.16 0.02 6.59
C ALA A 12 -8.24 -1.13 6.14
N GLY A 13 -7.05 -0.81 5.63
CA GLY A 13 -6.07 -1.82 5.22
C GLY A 13 -5.46 -2.55 6.42
N GLU A 14 -5.23 -1.88 7.54
CA GLU A 14 -4.81 -2.54 8.78
C GLU A 14 -5.86 -3.57 9.22
N ALA A 15 -7.14 -3.18 9.30
CA ALA A 15 -8.23 -4.09 9.62
C ALA A 15 -8.34 -5.26 8.62
N ALA A 16 -8.15 -5.01 7.33
CA ALA A 16 -8.14 -6.05 6.30
C ALA A 16 -6.96 -7.03 6.50
N LEU A 17 -5.77 -6.53 6.80
CA LEU A 17 -4.61 -7.37 7.15
C LEU A 17 -4.87 -8.16 8.44
N LEU A 18 -5.57 -7.59 9.43
CA LEU A 18 -6.02 -8.32 10.63
C LEU A 18 -6.92 -9.49 10.26
N SER A 19 -7.84 -9.29 9.31
CA SER A 19 -8.74 -10.35 8.81
C SER A 19 -8.07 -11.39 7.92
N GLY A 20 -6.80 -11.18 7.54
CA GLY A 20 -6.01 -12.12 6.76
C GLY A 20 -5.93 -11.81 5.26
N VAL A 21 -6.31 -10.60 4.84
CA VAL A 21 -6.02 -10.13 3.48
C VAL A 21 -4.51 -10.11 3.26
N SER A 22 -4.08 -10.62 2.11
CA SER A 22 -2.67 -10.63 1.69
C SER A 22 -2.46 -9.99 0.32
N VAL A 23 -3.51 -9.45 -0.30
CA VAL A 23 -3.45 -8.79 -1.61
C VAL A 23 -4.14 -7.44 -1.52
N VAL A 24 -3.47 -6.39 -1.99
CA VAL A 24 -4.01 -5.04 -2.11
C VAL A 24 -4.01 -4.66 -3.59
N ASP A 25 -5.19 -4.36 -4.12
CA ASP A 25 -5.35 -3.90 -5.50
C ASP A 25 -5.46 -2.38 -5.53
N LEU A 26 -4.56 -1.74 -6.28
CA LEU A 26 -4.51 -0.30 -6.49
C LEU A 26 -4.97 0.11 -7.90
N THR A 27 -5.59 -0.78 -8.68
CA THR A 27 -6.01 -0.50 -10.06
C THR A 27 -6.98 0.69 -10.16
N ASP A 28 -7.88 0.85 -9.18
CA ASP A 28 -8.84 1.97 -9.12
C ASP A 28 -8.27 3.25 -8.48
N VAL A 29 -6.99 3.25 -8.10
CA VAL A 29 -6.33 4.42 -7.52
C VAL A 29 -5.87 5.35 -8.64
N ALA A 30 -6.67 6.39 -8.89
CA ALA A 30 -6.36 7.39 -9.93
C ALA A 30 -5.16 8.28 -9.57
N GLU A 31 -5.04 8.66 -8.30
CA GLU A 31 -3.98 9.55 -7.82
C GLU A 31 -3.44 9.06 -6.48
N ALA A 32 -2.11 9.16 -6.34
CA ALA A 32 -1.42 8.78 -5.13
C ALA A 32 -0.22 9.70 -4.94
N ASP A 33 -0.02 10.12 -3.69
CA ASP A 33 1.03 11.03 -3.29
C ASP A 33 2.06 10.34 -2.39
N SER A 34 2.92 11.12 -1.75
CA SER A 34 3.92 10.62 -0.80
C SER A 34 3.30 9.93 0.43
N SER A 35 2.07 10.30 0.81
CA SER A 35 1.37 9.68 1.94
C SER A 35 0.86 8.28 1.60
N ALA A 36 0.43 8.05 0.35
CA ALA A 36 0.06 6.72 -0.13
C ALA A 36 1.23 5.73 -0.06
N VAL A 37 2.44 6.15 -0.44
CA VAL A 37 3.65 5.32 -0.33
C VAL A 37 3.93 4.95 1.12
N ALA A 38 3.79 5.89 2.05
CA ALA A 38 3.98 5.64 3.48
C ALA A 38 2.97 4.61 4.03
N VAL A 39 1.71 4.64 3.58
CA VAL A 39 0.69 3.67 3.96
C VAL A 39 1.03 2.26 3.46
N LEU A 40 1.47 2.12 2.21
CA LEU A 40 1.86 0.82 1.65
C LEU A 40 3.06 0.21 2.39
N LEU A 41 4.02 1.03 2.80
CA LEU A 41 5.15 0.59 3.63
C LEU A 41 4.71 0.14 5.01
N ALA A 42 3.80 0.88 5.66
CA ALA A 42 3.26 0.51 6.96
C ALA A 42 2.55 -0.86 6.91
N TRP A 43 1.73 -1.08 5.89
CA TRP A 43 1.07 -2.36 5.67
C TRP A 43 2.04 -3.50 5.39
N THR A 44 3.04 -3.27 4.53
CA THR A 44 4.07 -4.27 4.25
C THR A 44 4.81 -4.68 5.53
N ARG A 45 5.14 -3.72 6.38
CA ARG A 45 5.76 -3.97 7.67
C ARG A 45 4.87 -4.82 8.58
N ILE A 46 3.60 -4.45 8.75
CA ILE A 46 2.64 -5.18 9.59
C ILE A 46 2.43 -6.61 9.07
N ALA A 47 2.33 -6.76 7.76
CA ALA A 47 2.19 -8.04 7.08
C ALA A 47 3.43 -8.95 7.32
N GLY A 48 4.62 -8.37 7.19
CA GLY A 48 5.90 -9.03 7.49
C GLY A 48 6.05 -9.43 8.95
N GLU A 49 5.71 -8.55 9.90
CA GLU A 49 5.71 -8.84 11.35
C GLU A 49 4.78 -10.00 11.72
N ARG A 50 3.77 -10.28 10.89
CA ARG A 50 2.80 -11.38 11.07
C ARG A 50 3.14 -12.64 10.29
N GLY A 51 4.24 -12.65 9.54
CA GLY A 51 4.61 -13.76 8.67
C GLY A 51 3.63 -14.00 7.52
N LYS A 52 2.81 -13.00 7.16
CA LYS A 52 1.86 -13.07 6.05
C LYS A 52 2.29 -12.02 5.02
N PRO A 53 3.05 -12.38 3.98
CA PRO A 53 3.49 -11.41 2.99
C PRO A 53 2.28 -10.76 2.30
N LEU A 54 2.30 -9.44 2.20
CA LEU A 54 1.36 -8.67 1.39
C LEU A 54 1.83 -8.68 -0.07
N ALA A 55 0.91 -8.72 -1.02
CA ALA A 55 1.17 -8.50 -2.44
C ALA A 55 0.39 -7.28 -2.89
N ILE A 56 1.03 -6.36 -3.60
CA ILE A 56 0.40 -5.15 -4.10
C ILE A 56 0.30 -5.25 -5.62
N VAL A 57 -0.92 -5.24 -6.14
CA VAL A 57 -1.22 -5.35 -7.57
C VAL A 57 -1.85 -4.06 -8.09
N GLY A 58 -1.84 -3.86 -9.40
CA GLY A 58 -2.50 -2.70 -10.01
C GLY A 58 -1.83 -1.36 -9.69
N VAL A 59 -0.57 -1.36 -9.25
CA VAL A 59 0.11 -0.15 -8.75
C VAL A 59 0.26 0.90 -9.86
N PRO A 60 -0.33 2.10 -9.69
CA PRO A 60 -0.22 3.18 -10.67
C PRO A 60 1.23 3.59 -10.92
N GLN A 61 1.52 4.07 -12.13
CA GLN A 61 2.87 4.50 -12.49
C GLN A 61 3.38 5.64 -11.59
N SER A 62 2.49 6.54 -11.16
CA SER A 62 2.80 7.62 -10.20
C SER A 62 3.37 7.09 -8.88
N VAL A 63 2.74 6.06 -8.30
CA VAL A 63 3.21 5.40 -7.07
C VAL A 63 4.56 4.74 -7.28
N ARG A 64 4.75 4.03 -8.41
CA ARG A 64 6.04 3.40 -8.73
C ARG A 64 7.15 4.44 -8.85
N SER A 65 6.88 5.56 -9.54
CA SER A 65 7.83 6.66 -9.68
C SER A 65 8.18 7.29 -8.32
N LEU A 66 7.20 7.51 -7.45
CA LEU A 66 7.43 8.03 -6.10
C LEU A 66 8.22 7.03 -5.23
N ALA A 67 7.87 5.75 -5.26
CA ALA A 67 8.60 4.72 -4.50
C ALA A 67 10.06 4.59 -4.95
N SER A 68 10.32 4.67 -6.26
CA SER A 68 11.68 4.70 -6.81
C SER A 68 12.42 5.98 -6.42
N LEU A 69 11.76 7.13 -6.47
CA LEU A 69 12.34 8.42 -6.07
C LEU A 69 12.75 8.43 -4.59
N TYR A 70 11.95 7.78 -3.74
CA TYR A 70 12.22 7.64 -2.31
C TYR A 70 13.15 6.47 -1.98
N GLY A 71 13.57 5.66 -2.96
CA GLY A 71 14.44 4.49 -2.74
C GLY A 71 13.78 3.36 -1.93
N VAL A 72 12.45 3.32 -1.92
CA VAL A 72 11.64 2.33 -1.17
C VAL A 72 10.94 1.34 -2.09
N ALA A 73 11.18 1.40 -3.40
CA ALA A 73 10.57 0.50 -4.37
C ALA A 73 10.85 -0.98 -4.05
N ASP A 74 12.06 -1.32 -3.61
CA ASP A 74 12.46 -2.69 -3.26
C ASP A 74 11.84 -3.19 -1.95
N LEU A 75 11.32 -2.27 -1.12
CA LEU A 75 10.62 -2.59 0.12
C LEU A 75 9.14 -2.89 -0.11
N LEU A 76 8.61 -2.53 -1.28
CA LEU A 76 7.22 -2.79 -1.62
C LEU A 76 7.11 -4.12 -2.35
N PRO A 77 6.23 -5.04 -1.91
CA PRO A 77 6.00 -6.31 -2.56
C PRO A 77 5.09 -6.12 -3.78
N LEU A 78 5.61 -5.43 -4.79
CA LEU A 78 4.96 -5.15 -6.06
C LEU A 78 4.90 -6.46 -6.86
N ALA A 79 3.69 -6.96 -7.10
CA ALA A 79 3.44 -8.12 -7.95
C ALA A 79 3.11 -7.72 -9.39
#